data_AF-A0A6J4VPX7-F1
#
_entry.id   AF-A0A6J4VPX7-F1
#
_cell.length_a   1.000
_cell.length_b   1.000
_cell.length_c   1.000
_cell.angle_alpha   90.00
_cell.angle_beta   90.00
_cell.angle_gamma   90.00
#
_symmetry.space_group_name_H-M   'P 1'
#
loop_
_entity.id
_entity.type
_entity.pdbx_description
1 polymer ?
#
loop_
_entity_poly.entity_id
_entity_poly.type
_entity_poly.pdbx_seq_one_letter_code
_entity_poly.pdbx_strand_id
1 'polypeptide(L)'
;MDREFLVVIVGMAIILYVARIGGYLLVSRMPSSSLLDAWLAHIPGATLVALVIPMIVREGIIGLLAATVVWILVTRTQNLVLAMATGVAIVALLGALSGALLG
;
A
#
# COMPACT_ATOMS: atom_id res chain seq x y z
N MET A 1 -19.14 8.93 22.97
CA MET A 1 -18.46 9.13 21.69
C MET A 1 -16.94 9.20 21.84
N ASP A 2 -16.31 10.21 22.45
CA ASP A 2 -14.83 10.34 22.40
C ASP A 2 -14.03 9.19 23.04
N ARG A 3 -14.48 8.69 24.21
CA ARG A 3 -13.78 7.61 24.93
C ARG A 3 -13.87 6.26 24.21
N GLU A 4 -15.00 5.99 23.56
CA GLU A 4 -15.22 4.75 22.81
C GLU A 4 -14.32 4.72 21.57
N PHE A 5 -14.18 5.86 20.87
CA PHE A 5 -13.24 5.98 19.75
C PHE A 5 -11.79 5.72 20.18
N LEU A 6 -11.35 6.29 21.30
CA LEU A 6 -10.00 6.06 21.82
C LEU A 6 -9.76 4.58 22.15
N VAL A 7 -10.72 3.94 22.80
CA VAL A 7 -10.64 2.50 23.11
C VAL A 7 -10.57 1.67 21.83
N VAL A 8 -11.34 2.01 20.79
CA VAL A 8 -11.30 1.31 19.50
C VAL A 8 -9.95 1.50 18.81
N ILE A 9 -9.42 2.72 18.74
CA ILE A 9 -8.12 3.00 18.11
C ILE A 9 -7.01 2.24 18.82
N VAL A 10 -6.98 2.29 20.15
CA VAL A 10 -5.97 1.59 20.96
C VAL A 10 -6.12 0.07 20.80
N GLY A 11 -7.35 -0.45 20.83
CA GLY A 11 -7.62 -1.87 20.61
C GLY A 11 -7.14 -2.34 19.23
N MET A 12 -7.46 -1.58 18.17
CA MET A 12 -7.01 -1.86 16.82
C MET A 12 -5.48 -1.79 16.70
N ALA A 13 -4.85 -0.79 17.32
CA ALA A 13 -3.40 -0.67 17.33
C ALA A 13 -2.74 -1.89 17.98
N ILE A 14 -3.25 -2.34 19.13
CA ILE A 14 -2.76 -3.55 19.81
C ILE A 14 -2.89 -4.76 18.89
N ILE A 15 -4.05 -4.97 18.25
CA ILE A 15 -4.28 -6.09 17.34
C ILE A 15 -3.29 -6.07 16.17
N LEU A 16 -3.06 -4.90 15.54
CA LEU A 16 -2.08 -4.77 14.46
C LEU A 16 -0.65 -5.10 14.91
N TYR A 17 -0.23 -4.59 16.07
CA TYR A 17 1.11 -4.84 16.59
C TYR A 17 1.31 -6.31 16.96
N VAL A 18 0.31 -6.95 17.58
CA VAL A 18 0.35 -8.38 17.90
C VAL A 18 0.50 -9.22 16.64
N ALA A 19 -0.23 -8.91 15.56
CA ALA A 19 -0.09 -9.61 14.28
C ALA A 19 1.34 -9.47 13.70
N ARG A 20 1.94 -8.28 13.83
CA ARG A 20 3.30 -8.00 13.34
C ARG A 20 4.36 -8.76 14.13
N ILE A 21 4.28 -8.73 15.45
CA ILE A 21 5.20 -9.43 16.36
C ILE A 21 5.03 -10.94 16.20
N GLY A 22 3.79 -11.42 16.14
CA GLY A 22 3.47 -12.83 15.96
C GLY A 22 4.06 -13.38 14.66
N GLY A 23 3.91 -12.65 13.55
CA GLY A 23 4.52 -13.03 12.27
C GLY A 23 6.04 -13.10 12.34
N TYR A 24 6.70 -12.10 12.95
CA TYR A 24 8.16 -12.12 13.13
C TYR A 24 8.61 -13.30 14.00
N LEU A 25 7.92 -13.58 15.10
CA LEU A 25 8.25 -14.69 16.01
C LEU A 25 8.11 -16.04 15.30
N LEU A 26 7.04 -16.23 14.50
CA LEU A 26 6.82 -17.43 13.72
C LEU A 26 7.94 -17.65 12.69
N VAL A 27 8.27 -16.61 11.92
CA VAL A 27 9.32 -16.68 10.89
C VAL A 27 10.68 -16.94 11.53
N SER A 28 10.99 -16.34 12.69
CA SER A 28 12.25 -16.57 13.41
C SER A 28 12.42 -18.01 13.92
N ARG A 29 11.33 -18.78 14.02
CA ARG A 29 11.32 -20.17 14.51
C ARG A 29 11.23 -21.20 13.38
N MET A 30 10.95 -20.78 12.15
CA MET A 30 10.87 -21.68 11.00
C MET A 30 12.27 -21.94 10.42
N PRO A 31 12.58 -23.17 9.99
CA PRO A 31 13.80 -23.44 9.26
C PRO A 31 13.81 -22.63 7.97
N SER A 32 14.84 -21.80 7.79
CA SER A 32 15.05 -20.99 6.59
C SER A 32 15.22 -21.91 5.39
N SER A 33 14.16 -22.06 4.60
CA SER A 33 14.19 -22.75 3.31
C SER A 33 14.19 -21.71 2.20
N SER A 34 15.00 -21.93 1.17
CA SER A 34 15.09 -21.04 0.01
C SER A 34 13.73 -20.81 -0.67
N LEU A 35 12.84 -21.80 -0.60
CA LEU A 35 11.47 -21.69 -1.09
C LEU A 35 10.65 -20.72 -0.23
N LEU A 36 10.64 -20.87 1.09
CA LEU A 36 9.85 -20.00 1.98
C LEU A 36 10.30 -18.54 1.87
N ASP A 37 11.61 -18.29 1.83
CA ASP A 37 12.15 -16.93 1.69
C ASP A 37 11.74 -16.29 0.36
N ALA A 38 11.81 -17.06 -0.74
CA ALA A 38 11.34 -16.61 -2.04
C ALA A 38 9.83 -16.32 -2.03
N TRP A 39 9.01 -17.18 -1.43
CA TRP A 39 7.56 -16.96 -1.33
C TRP A 39 7.22 -15.72 -0.48
N LEU A 40 7.84 -15.58 0.70
CA LEU A 40 7.64 -14.44 1.58
C LEU A 40 8.05 -13.11 0.92
N ALA A 41 9.11 -13.09 0.11
CA ALA A 41 9.55 -11.90 -0.61
C ALA A 41 8.51 -11.39 -1.62
N HIS A 42 7.63 -12.26 -2.15
CA HIS A 42 6.61 -11.88 -3.13
C HIS A 42 5.29 -11.40 -2.48
N ILE A 43 5.01 -11.74 -1.22
CA ILE A 43 3.74 -11.40 -0.54
C ILE A 43 3.47 -9.88 -0.50
N PRO A 44 4.43 -9.02 -0.13
CA PRO A 44 4.19 -7.58 -0.06
C PRO A 44 3.82 -7.00 -1.42
N GLY A 45 4.56 -7.39 -2.48
CA GLY A 45 4.30 -6.96 -3.84
C GLY A 45 2.93 -7.43 -4.34
N ALA A 46 2.60 -8.71 -4.12
CA ALA A 46 1.32 -9.28 -4.52
C ALA A 46 0.13 -8.59 -3.83
N THR A 47 0.25 -8.30 -2.54
CA THR A 47 -0.80 -7.61 -1.77
C THR A 47 -0.99 -6.16 -2.27
N LEU A 48 0.10 -5.43 -2.53
CA LEU A 48 0.02 -4.09 -3.12
C LEU A 48 -0.66 -4.12 -4.50
N VAL A 49 -0.29 -5.06 -5.36
CA VAL A 49 -0.92 -5.23 -6.68
C VAL A 49 -2.41 -5.57 -6.53
N ALA A 50 -2.77 -6.50 -5.64
CA ALA A 50 -4.16 -6.87 -5.39
C ALA A 50 -5.02 -5.71 -4.86
N LEU A 51 -4.43 -4.76 -4.14
CA LEU A 51 -5.10 -3.53 -3.69
C LEU A 51 -5.21 -2.48 -4.80
N VAL A 52 -4.17 -2.31 -5.60
CA VAL A 52 -4.08 -1.24 -6.60
C VAL A 52 -4.86 -1.57 -7.89
N ILE A 53 -4.79 -2.82 -8.37
CA ILE A 53 -5.50 -3.27 -9.58
C ILE A 53 -7.00 -2.91 -9.54
N PRO A 54 -7.79 -3.24 -8.50
CA PRO A 54 -9.22 -2.93 -8.48
C PRO A 54 -9.49 -1.42 -8.43
N MET A 55 -8.58 -0.63 -7.85
CA MET A 55 -8.69 0.84 -7.88
C MET A 55 -8.52 1.37 -9.31
N ILE A 56 -7.51 0.89 -10.04
CA ILE A 56 -7.30 1.23 -11.45
C ILE A 56 -8.51 0.84 -12.30
N VAL A 57 -9.05 -0.37 -12.10
CA VAL A 57 -10.22 -0.85 -12.84
C VAL A 57 -11.45 0.01 -12.56
N ARG A 58 -11.66 0.46 -11.32
CA ARG A 58 -12.76 1.37 -10.95
C ARG A 58 -12.66 2.75 -11.62
N GLU A 59 -11.44 3.26 -11.82
CA GLU A 59 -11.20 4.57 -12.45
C GLU A 59 -11.15 4.53 -14.00
N GLY A 60 -11.06 3.32 -14.60
CA GLY A 60 -11.07 3.14 -16.05
C GLY A 60 -9.82 3.69 -16.74
N ILE A 61 -9.99 4.41 -17.86
CA ILE A 61 -8.88 4.89 -18.69
C ILE A 61 -7.96 5.88 -17.94
N ILE A 62 -8.53 6.66 -17.02
CA ILE A 62 -7.81 7.66 -16.23
C ILE A 62 -6.88 6.97 -15.23
N GLY A 63 -7.40 5.94 -14.54
CA GLY A 63 -6.60 5.13 -13.61
C GLY A 63 -5.42 4.45 -14.29
N LEU A 64 -5.62 3.96 -15.52
CA LEU A 64 -4.54 3.36 -16.33
C LEU A 64 -3.44 4.38 -16.68
N LEU A 65 -3.82 5.60 -17.12
CA LEU A 65 -2.86 6.66 -17.41
C LEU A 65 -2.09 7.08 -16.15
N ALA A 66 -2.79 7.26 -15.03
CA ALA A 66 -2.20 7.60 -13.74
C ALA A 66 -1.18 6.54 -13.28
N ALA A 67 -1.56 5.26 -13.30
CA ALA A 67 -0.71 4.16 -12.91
C ALA A 67 0.55 4.06 -13.79
N THR A 68 0.41 4.30 -15.10
CA THR A 68 1.53 4.28 -16.05
C THR A 68 2.53 5.41 -15.76
N VAL A 69 2.05 6.63 -15.49
CA VAL A 69 2.90 7.76 -15.13
C VAL A 69 3.64 7.50 -13.82
N VAL A 70 2.94 7.01 -12.79
CA VAL A 70 3.55 6.67 -11.49
C VAL A 70 4.62 5.58 -11.65
N TRP A 71 4.33 4.53 -12.43
CA TRP A 71 5.28 3.44 -12.68
C TRP A 71 6.57 3.93 -13.35
N ILE A 72 6.45 4.80 -14.36
CA ILE A 72 7.61 5.43 -15.03
C ILE A 72 8.44 6.27 -14.03
N LEU A 73 7.78 6.97 -13.12
CA LEU A 73 8.45 7.83 -12.15
C LEU A 73 9.18 7.02 -11.06
N VAL A 74 8.56 5.95 -10.58
CA VAL A 74 9.09 5.09 -9.52
C VAL A 74 10.32 4.31 -9.97
N THR A 75 10.34 3.86 -11.24
CA THR A 75 11.48 3.10 -11.80
C THR A 75 12.75 3.96 -11.94
N ARG A 76 12.63 5.29 -11.94
CA ARG A 76 13.76 6.22 -12.09
C ARG A 76 14.38 6.69 -10.78
N THR A 77 13.64 6.71 -9.67
CA THR A 77 14.05 7.46 -8.48
C THR A 77 14.76 6.63 -7.41
N GLN A 78 14.55 5.31 -7.34
CA GLN A 78 15.12 4.37 -6.34
C GLN A 78 15.10 4.82 -4.86
N ASN A 79 14.39 5.92 -4.53
CA ASN A 79 14.32 6.52 -3.22
C ASN A 79 12.87 6.45 -2.73
N LEU A 80 12.64 5.63 -1.70
CA LEU A 80 11.31 5.29 -1.19
C LEU A 80 10.51 6.54 -0.75
N VAL A 81 11.19 7.53 -0.17
CA VAL A 81 10.56 8.78 0.29
C VAL A 81 10.08 9.61 -0.90
N LEU A 82 10.91 9.70 -1.95
CA LEU A 82 10.54 10.42 -3.17
C LEU A 82 9.42 9.71 -3.92
N ALA A 83 9.43 8.38 -3.95
CA ALA A 83 8.37 7.55 -4.54
C ALA A 83 7.01 7.75 -3.83
N MET A 84 7.02 7.77 -2.50
CA MET A 84 5.82 8.06 -1.70
C MET A 84 5.31 9.49 -1.94
N ALA A 85 6.19 10.49 -1.88
CA ALA A 85 5.83 11.89 -2.08
C ALA A 85 5.26 12.16 -3.47
N THR A 86 5.88 11.61 -4.51
CA THR A 86 5.42 11.77 -5.89
C THR A 86 4.12 11.01 -6.16
N GLY A 87 3.96 9.80 -5.63
CA GLY A 87 2.71 9.04 -5.71
C GLY A 87 1.53 9.81 -5.09
N VAL A 88 1.71 10.33 -3.87
CA VAL A 88 0.68 11.16 -3.21
C VAL A 88 0.40 12.44 -4.00
N ALA A 89 1.43 13.13 -4.48
CA ALA A 89 1.26 14.36 -5.26
C ALA A 89 0.48 14.12 -6.56
N ILE A 90 0.77 13.03 -7.29
CA ILE A 90 0.08 12.68 -8.53
C ILE A 90 -1.39 12.33 -8.27
N VAL A 91 -1.68 11.52 -7.25
CA VAL A 91 -3.06 11.17 -6.88
C VAL A 91 -3.84 12.41 -6.45
N ALA A 92 -3.22 13.30 -5.67
CA ALA A 92 -3.85 14.55 -5.26
C ALA A 92 -4.14 15.47 -6.46
N LEU A 93 -3.20 15.61 -7.40
CA LEU A 93 -3.37 16.42 -8.60
C LEU A 93 -4.44 15.87 -9.55
N LEU A 94 -4.43 14.56 -9.80
CA LEU A 94 -5.43 13.92 -10.68
C LEU A 94 -6.81 13.88 -10.03
N GLY A 95 -6.88 13.66 -8.70
CA GLY A 95 -8.12 13.74 -7.94
C GLY A 95 -8.71 15.16 -7.90
N ALA A 96 -7.87 16.19 -7.80
CA ALA A 96 -8.31 17.58 -7.90
C ALA A 96 -8.82 17.92 -9.31
N LEU A 97 -8.16 17.41 -10.36
CA LEU A 97 -8.57 17.62 -11.74
C LEU A 97 -9.91 16.92 -12.06
N SER A 98 -10.12 15.69 -11.57
CA SER A 98 -11.36 14.95 -11.77
C SER A 98 -12.54 15.54 -10.99
N GLY A 99 -12.30 16.02 -9.77
CA GLY A 99 -13.29 16.75 -8.97
C GLY A 99 -13.72 18.08 -9.60
N ALA A 100 -12.80 18.78 -10.26
CA ALA A 100 -13.09 20.05 -10.96
C ALA A 100 -13.82 19.87 -12.31
N LEU A 101 -13.82 18.67 -12.89
CA LEU A 101 -14.51 18.36 -14.15
C LEU A 101 -15.94 17.81 -13.95
N LEU A 102 -16.29 17.40 -12.73
CA LEU A 102 -17.58 16.80 -12.36
C LEU A 102 -18.39 17.61 -11.32
N GLY A 103 -17.87 18.77 -10.88
CA GLY A 103 -18.57 19.74 -10.02
C GLY A 103 -19.00 20.97 -10.80
#